data_AF-A0A8I1V541-F1
#
_entry.id   AF-A0A8I1V541-F1
#
_cell.length_a   1.000
_cell.length_b   1.000
_cell.length_c   1.000
_cell.angle_alpha   90.00
_cell.angle_beta   90.00
_cell.angle_gamma   90.00
#
_symmetry.space_group_name_H-M   'P 1'
#
loop_
_entity.id
_entity.type
_entity.pdbx_description
1 polymer ?
#
loop_
_entity_poly.entity_id
_entity_poly.type
_entity_poly.pdbx_seq_one_letter_code
_entity_poly.pdbx_strand_id
1 'polypeptide(L)'
;MIWFWLTLFFHILLPLGLAVFLFWRAYQLGILHRTALTHQWLVRPPQGIEAFARLFAWRDFVAGCWPLLYVALFLVFPRYGKELIPVIAMSGPTHQLFTGYALNRLDKERKRN
;
A
#
# COMPACT_ATOMS: atom_id res chain seq x y z
N MET A 1 2.33 -17.51 27.60
CA MET A 1 1.04 -17.35 26.89
C MET A 1 0.92 -16.02 26.15
N ILE A 2 1.18 -14.86 26.77
CA ILE A 2 1.07 -13.55 26.09
C ILE A 2 1.99 -13.39 24.86
N TRP A 3 3.23 -13.88 24.94
CA TRP A 3 4.21 -13.80 23.83
C TRP A 3 3.77 -14.51 22.55
N PHE A 4 3.03 -15.61 22.68
CA PHE A 4 2.45 -16.31 21.54
C PHE A 4 1.44 -15.43 20.80
N TRP A 5 0.52 -14.80 21.53
CA TRP A 5 -0.48 -13.90 20.97
C TRP A 5 0.14 -12.66 20.33
N LEU A 6 1.18 -12.09 20.95
CA LEU A 6 1.92 -10.97 20.36
C LEU A 6 2.59 -11.37 19.05
N THR A 7 3.23 -12.54 19.01
CA THR A 7 3.87 -13.07 17.79
C THR A 7 2.85 -13.26 16.68
N LEU A 8 1.71 -13.91 16.99
CA LEU A 8 0.62 -14.10 16.04
C LEU A 8 0.07 -12.77 15.51
N PHE A 9 -0.15 -11.81 16.41
CA PHE A 9 -0.68 -10.52 16.05
C PHE A 9 0.28 -9.74 15.12
N PHE A 10 1.54 -9.58 15.52
CA PHE A 10 2.49 -8.74 14.78
C PHE A 10 3.01 -9.36 13.48
N HIS A 11 3.12 -10.68 13.41
CA HIS A 11 3.71 -11.34 12.24
C HIS A 11 2.67 -11.92 11.28
N ILE A 12 1.41 -12.07 11.70
CA ILE A 12 0.36 -12.64 10.85
C ILE A 12 -0.82 -11.68 10.73
N LEU A 13 -1.52 -11.39 11.84
CA LEU A 13 -2.78 -10.66 11.78
C LEU A 13 -2.60 -9.22 11.29
N LEU A 14 -1.59 -8.51 11.78
CA LEU A 14 -1.34 -7.12 11.41
C LEU A 14 -0.88 -6.99 9.94
N PRO A 15 0.12 -7.74 9.44
CA PRO A 15 0.47 -7.73 8.02
C PRO A 15 -0.68 -8.16 7.10
N LEU A 16 -1.43 -9.19 7.48
CA LEU A 16 -2.56 -9.67 6.69
C LEU A 16 -3.69 -8.64 6.64
N GLY A 17 -4.01 -8.01 7.78
CA GLY A 17 -4.97 -6.92 7.87
C GLY A 17 -4.58 -5.74 6.98
N LEU A 18 -3.29 -5.39 6.95
CA LEU A 18 -2.76 -4.35 6.05
C LEU A 18 -2.91 -4.74 4.57
N ALA A 19 -2.56 -5.98 4.20
CA ALA A 19 -2.74 -6.47 2.83
C ALA A 19 -4.20 -6.41 2.38
N VAL A 20 -5.12 -6.93 3.21
CA VAL A 20 -6.57 -6.90 2.93
C VAL A 20 -7.08 -5.48 2.78
N PHE A 21 -6.68 -4.57 3.67
CA PHE A 21 -7.05 -3.17 3.57
C PHE A 21 -6.57 -2.52 2.26
N LEU A 22 -5.32 -2.77 1.87
CA LEU A 22 -4.75 -2.24 0.64
C LEU A 22 -5.43 -2.82 -0.61
N PHE A 23 -5.71 -4.13 -0.65
CA PHE A 23 -6.47 -4.74 -1.75
C PHE A 23 -7.91 -4.25 -1.82
N TRP A 24 -8.57 -4.08 -0.68
CA TRP A 24 -9.89 -3.46 -0.63
C TRP A 24 -9.84 -2.07 -1.23
N ARG A 25 -8.87 -1.24 -0.85
CA ARG A 25 -8.73 0.12 -1.39
C ARG A 25 -8.39 0.11 -2.88
N ALA A 26 -7.53 -0.79 -3.33
CA ALA A 26 -7.23 -0.99 -4.75
C ALA A 26 -8.48 -1.35 -5.54
N TYR A 27 -9.34 -2.23 -5.01
CA TYR A 27 -10.61 -2.60 -5.61
C TYR A 27 -11.59 -1.40 -5.68
N GLN A 28 -11.70 -0.62 -4.60
CA GLN A 28 -12.56 0.57 -4.56
C GLN A 28 -12.15 1.61 -5.61
N LEU A 29 -10.84 1.82 -5.79
CA LEU A 29 -10.28 2.78 -6.76
C LEU A 29 -10.33 2.26 -8.21
N GLY A 30 -9.97 0.99 -8.41
CA GLY A 30 -9.78 0.41 -9.74
C GLY A 30 -11.05 -0.11 -10.40
N ILE A 31 -11.99 -0.65 -9.61
CA ILE A 31 -13.22 -1.30 -10.10
C ILE A 31 -14.45 -0.46 -9.76
N LEU A 32 -14.58 0.00 -8.51
CA LEU A 32 -15.77 0.75 -8.06
C LEU A 32 -15.69 2.26 -8.32
N HIS A 33 -14.61 2.73 -8.97
CA HIS A 33 -14.41 4.12 -9.37
C HIS A 33 -14.58 5.15 -8.23
N ARG A 34 -14.29 4.77 -6.98
CA ARG A 34 -14.34 5.69 -5.83
C ARG A 34 -13.12 6.61 -5.80
N THR A 35 -13.04 7.54 -6.76
CA THR A 35 -11.89 8.45 -6.95
C THR A 35 -11.61 9.32 -5.73
N ALA A 36 -12.62 9.61 -4.89
CA ALA A 36 -12.42 10.34 -3.63
C ALA A 36 -11.33 9.73 -2.72
N LEU A 37 -11.05 8.43 -2.83
CA LEU A 37 -10.00 7.75 -2.07
C LEU A 37 -8.58 8.11 -2.51
N THR A 38 -8.38 8.79 -3.64
CA THR A 38 -7.04 9.28 -4.07
C THR A 38 -6.54 10.41 -3.19
N HIS A 39 -7.46 11.17 -2.58
CA HIS A 39 -7.14 12.27 -1.67
C HIS A 39 -6.62 11.78 -0.33
N GLN A 40 -6.95 10.54 0.05
CA GLN A 40 -6.42 9.94 1.27
C GLN A 40 -4.90 9.80 1.16
N TRP A 41 -4.21 10.06 2.28
CA TRP A 41 -2.74 10.03 2.41
C TRP A 41 -1.99 11.19 1.73
N LEU A 42 -2.73 12.20 1.23
CA LEU A 42 -2.16 13.46 0.78
C LEU A 42 -2.51 14.57 1.78
N VAL A 43 -1.49 15.27 2.29
CA VAL A 43 -1.69 16.38 3.25
C VAL A 43 -2.43 17.55 2.60
N ARG A 44 -2.15 17.81 1.31
CA ARG A 44 -2.81 18.82 0.49
C ARG A 44 -3.04 18.23 -0.91
N PRO A 45 -4.16 17.56 -1.15
CA PRO A 45 -4.40 16.93 -2.45
C PRO A 45 -4.57 18.00 -3.53
N PRO A 46 -3.79 17.96 -4.62
CA PRO A 46 -3.96 18.90 -5.72
C PRO A 46 -5.25 18.58 -6.49
N GLN A 47 -5.89 19.63 -7.02
CA GLN A 47 -7.06 19.48 -7.89
C GLN A 47 -6.69 18.64 -9.13
N GLY A 48 -7.56 17.71 -9.52
CA GLY A 48 -7.33 16.82 -10.68
C GLY A 48 -6.57 15.52 -10.36
N ILE A 49 -6.14 15.29 -9.12
CA ILE A 49 -5.45 14.04 -8.73
C ILE A 49 -6.31 12.78 -8.96
N GLU A 50 -7.63 12.93 -8.98
CA GLU A 50 -8.61 11.88 -9.25
C GLU A 50 -8.43 11.21 -10.62
N ALA A 51 -7.87 11.92 -11.61
CA ALA A 51 -7.51 11.36 -12.91
C ALA A 51 -6.50 10.21 -12.78
N PHE A 52 -5.73 10.18 -11.67
CA PHE A 52 -4.77 9.14 -11.37
C PHE A 52 -5.33 8.00 -10.49
N ALA A 53 -6.65 7.90 -10.29
CA ALA A 53 -7.26 6.86 -9.45
C ALA A 53 -6.80 5.44 -9.80
N ARG A 54 -6.65 5.11 -11.09
CA ARG A 54 -6.14 3.82 -11.54
C ARG A 54 -4.68 3.56 -11.14
N LEU A 55 -3.85 4.61 -11.13
CA LEU A 55 -2.46 4.51 -10.68
C LEU A 55 -2.39 4.31 -9.16
N PHE A 56 -3.27 4.97 -8.40
CA PHE A 56 -3.40 4.76 -6.95
C PHE A 56 -3.93 3.35 -6.63
N ALA A 57 -4.82 2.81 -7.45
CA ALA A 57 -5.25 1.41 -7.34
C ALA A 57 -4.07 0.44 -7.52
N TRP A 58 -3.24 0.66 -8.55
CA TRP A 58 -2.02 -0.13 -8.77
C TRP A 58 -1.01 0.01 -7.63
N ARG A 59 -0.82 1.23 -7.12
CA ARG A 59 0.03 1.46 -5.94
C ARG A 59 -0.42 0.61 -4.76
N ASP A 60 -1.72 0.64 -4.45
CA ASP A 60 -2.26 -0.07 -3.29
C ASP A 60 -2.23 -1.59 -3.51
N PHE A 61 -2.46 -2.06 -4.75
CA PHE A 61 -2.31 -3.48 -5.09
C PHE A 61 -0.87 -3.97 -4.89
N VAL A 62 0.12 -3.28 -5.47
CA VAL A 62 1.54 -3.66 -5.34
C VAL A 62 2.00 -3.51 -3.88
N ALA A 63 1.56 -2.47 -3.18
CA ALA A 63 1.85 -2.30 -1.76
C ALA A 63 1.25 -3.45 -0.92
N GLY A 64 0.06 -3.95 -1.27
CA GLY A 64 -0.59 -5.08 -0.60
C GLY A 64 0.11 -6.43 -0.83
N CYS A 65 0.86 -6.58 -1.94
CA CYS A 65 1.65 -7.79 -2.19
C CYS A 65 2.81 -7.96 -1.20
N TRP A 66 3.40 -6.88 -0.68
CA TRP A 66 4.55 -6.95 0.23
C TRP A 66 4.23 -7.55 1.60
N PRO A 67 3.16 -7.14 2.32
CA PRO A 67 2.74 -7.82 3.55
C PRO A 67 2.28 -9.25 3.30
N LEU A 68 1.66 -9.54 2.15
CA LEU A 68 1.25 -10.92 1.81
C LEU A 68 2.47 -11.83 1.59
N LEU A 69 3.48 -11.33 0.87
CA LEU A 69 4.77 -12.00 0.70
C LEU A 69 5.47 -12.20 2.04
N TYR A 70 5.44 -11.19 2.92
CA TYR A 70 5.97 -11.31 4.28
C TYR A 70 5.31 -12.46 5.05
N VAL A 71 3.98 -12.53 5.07
CA VAL A 71 3.24 -13.61 5.76
C VAL A 71 3.59 -14.97 5.16
N ALA A 72 3.61 -15.09 3.83
CA ALA A 72 3.98 -16.32 3.15
C ALA A 72 5.40 -16.77 3.54
N LEU A 73 6.38 -15.88 3.51
CA LEU A 73 7.76 -16.17 3.91
C LEU A 73 7.88 -16.48 5.40
N PHE A 74 7.12 -15.81 6.26
CA PHE A 74 7.12 -16.06 7.70
C PHE A 74 6.55 -17.45 8.04
N LEU A 75 5.48 -17.88 7.35
CA LEU A 75 4.90 -19.21 7.53
C LEU A 75 5.85 -20.33 7.07
N VAL A 76 6.63 -20.11 6.01
CA VAL A 76 7.61 -21.08 5.50
C VAL A 76 8.90 -21.07 6.33
N PHE A 77 9.35 -19.89 6.77
CA PHE A 77 10.61 -19.71 7.49
C PHE A 77 10.45 -18.85 8.76
N PRO A 78 9.74 -19.34 9.78
CA PRO A 78 9.39 -18.54 10.97
C PRO A 78 10.62 -18.06 11.76
N ARG A 79 11.73 -18.80 11.69
CA ARG A 79 12.99 -18.42 12.36
C ARG A 79 13.61 -17.12 11.85
N TYR A 80 13.27 -16.68 10.63
CA TYR A 80 13.82 -15.48 10.00
C TYR A 80 12.89 -14.26 10.08
N GLY A 81 11.94 -14.25 11.02
CA GLY A 81 10.92 -13.20 11.08
C GLY A 81 11.45 -11.77 11.16
N LYS A 82 12.66 -11.57 11.72
CA LYS A 82 13.33 -10.26 11.80
C LYS A 82 13.93 -9.84 10.47
N GLU A 83 14.59 -10.76 9.79
CA GLU A 83 15.22 -10.59 8.48
C GLU A 83 14.20 -10.36 7.38
N LEU A 84 12.95 -10.76 7.60
CA LEU A 84 11.82 -10.51 6.71
C LEU A 84 11.20 -9.12 6.88
N ILE A 85 11.49 -8.36 7.95
CA ILE A 85 10.93 -7.01 8.19
C ILE A 85 11.14 -6.06 6.98
N PRO A 86 12.30 -6.05 6.30
CA PRO A 86 12.47 -5.24 5.08
C PRO A 86 11.45 -5.55 3.99
N VAL A 87 10.94 -6.79 3.90
CA VAL A 87 9.93 -7.18 2.90
C VAL A 87 8.64 -6.39 3.08
N ILE A 88 8.11 -6.31 4.31
CA ILE A 88 6.89 -5.53 4.57
C ILE A 88 7.15 -4.02 4.43
N ALA A 89 8.35 -3.56 4.78
CA ALA A 89 8.75 -2.16 4.66
C ALA A 89 8.72 -1.64 3.21
N MET A 90 8.88 -2.52 2.20
CA MET A 90 8.78 -2.16 0.78
C MET A 90 7.41 -1.60 0.36
N SER A 91 6.36 -1.79 1.17
CA SER A 91 5.06 -1.13 0.99
C SER A 91 5.20 0.40 1.01
N GLY A 92 6.06 0.94 1.87
CA GLY A 92 6.30 2.37 2.03
C GLY A 92 6.91 3.02 0.78
N PRO A 93 8.08 2.57 0.30
CA PRO A 93 8.67 3.03 -0.96
C PRO A 93 7.74 2.86 -2.15
N THR A 94 7.02 1.74 -2.25
CA THR A 94 5.99 1.55 -3.29
C THR A 94 4.96 2.67 -3.24
N HIS A 95 4.46 2.99 -2.04
CA HIS A 95 3.50 4.07 -1.86
C HIS A 95 4.08 5.44 -2.27
N GLN A 96 5.30 5.75 -1.85
CA GLN A 96 5.96 7.03 -2.12
C GLN A 96 6.26 7.22 -3.62
N LEU A 97 6.79 6.19 -4.30
CA LEU A 97 7.18 6.28 -5.71
C LEU A 97 5.99 6.56 -6.62
N PHE A 98 4.89 5.81 -6.45
CA PHE A 98 3.68 6.00 -7.27
C PHE A 98 3.01 7.34 -6.98
N THR A 99 2.95 7.74 -5.71
CA THR A 99 2.37 9.03 -5.32
C THR A 99 3.20 10.18 -5.87
N GLY A 100 4.53 10.12 -5.74
CA GLY A 100 5.44 11.12 -6.31
C GLY A 100 5.36 11.20 -7.84
N TYR A 101 5.25 10.06 -8.52
CA TYR A 101 5.06 10.03 -9.97
C TYR A 101 3.74 10.71 -10.39
N ALA A 102 2.64 10.42 -9.69
CA ALA A 102 1.34 11.04 -9.97
C ALA A 102 1.39 12.57 -9.81
N LEU A 103 1.98 13.04 -8.70
CA LEU A 103 2.13 14.47 -8.42
C LEU A 103 3.01 15.18 -9.45
N ASN A 104 4.14 14.58 -9.84
CA ASN A 104 5.03 15.15 -10.85
C ASN A 104 4.34 15.25 -12.22
N ARG A 105 3.58 14.22 -12.59
CA ARG A 105 2.84 14.22 -13.85
C ARG A 105 1.76 15.29 -13.88
N LEU A 106 1.00 15.43 -12.79
CA LEU A 106 -0.02 16.47 -12.65
C LEU A 106 0.59 17.89 -12.71
N ASP A 107 1.75 18.10 -12.08
CA ASP A 107 2.46 19.39 -12.13
C ASP A 107 2.90 19.75 -13.56
N LYS A 108 3.40 18.78 -14.32
CA LYS A 108 3.76 18.97 -15.74
C LYS A 108 2.55 19.31 -16.59
N GLU A 109 1.42 18.65 -16.38
CA GLU A 109 0.17 18.93 -17.09
C GLU A 109 -0.35 20.33 -16.75
N ARG A 110 -0.26 20.76 -15.48
CA ARG A 110 -0.64 22.11 -15.05
C ARG A 110 0.23 23.21 -15.66
N LYS A 111 1.53 22.99 -15.83
CA LYS A 111 2.45 23.98 -16.44
C LYS A 111 2.27 24.13 -17.95
N ARG A 112 1.61 23.17 -18.60
CA ARG A 112 1.40 23.17 -20.05
C ARG A 112 0.13 23.92 -20.46
N ASN A 113 -0.83 24.04 -19.54
CA ASN A 113 -2.08 24.77 -19.71
C ASN A 113 -1.97 26.18 -19.12
#